data_AF-A0A3B0S6G5-F1
#
_entry.id   AF-A0A3B0S6G5-F1
#
_cell.length_a   1.000
_cell.length_b   1.000
_cell.length_c   1.000
_cell.angle_alpha   90.00
_cell.angle_beta   90.00
_cell.angle_gamma   90.00
#
_symmetry.space_group_name_H-M   'P 1'
#
loop_
_entity.id
_entity.type
_entity.pdbx_description
1 polymer ?
#
loop_
_entity_poly.entity_id
_entity_poly.type
_entity_poly.pdbx_seq_one_letter_code
_entity_poly.pdbx_strand_id
1 'polypeptide(L)' 'MKLPQDTGPIHFVGIGGIGMSGIAEVMKELGYVVQGSDISENYN' A
#
# COMPACT_ATOMS: atom_id res chain seq x y z
N MET A 1 2.76 -17.16 8.48
CA MET A 1 1.42 -16.56 8.71
C MET A 1 1.09 -15.74 7.48
N LYS A 2 0.06 -16.10 6.70
CA LYS A 2 -0.44 -15.25 5.60
C LYS A 2 -1.55 -14.36 6.14
N LEU A 3 -1.62 -13.10 5.70
CA LEU A 3 -2.77 -12.27 6.03
C LEU A 3 -4.03 -12.89 5.40
N PRO A 4 -5.19 -12.79 6.07
CA PRO A 4 -6.47 -13.12 5.45
C PRO A 4 -6.66 -12.25 4.19
N GLN A 5 -7.11 -12.84 3.09
CA GLN A 5 -7.33 -12.13 1.82
C GLN A 5 -8.71 -11.46 1.73
N ASP A 6 -9.54 -11.71 2.73
CA ASP A 6 -10.95 -11.33 2.86
C ASP A 6 -11.17 -10.10 3.77
N THR A 7 -10.10 -9.50 4.30
CA THR A 7 -10.14 -8.32 5.17
C THR A 7 -10.36 -6.99 4.43
N GLY A 8 -10.55 -7.02 3.11
CA GLY A 8 -10.66 -5.82 2.27
C GLY A 8 -9.30 -5.20 1.94
N PRO A 9 -9.29 -3.99 1.34
CA PRO A 9 -8.06 -3.37 0.86
C PRO A 9 -7.15 -2.89 2.00
N ILE A 10 -5.85 -3.17 1.89
CA ILE A 10 -4.82 -2.65 2.78
C ILE A 10 -4.64 -1.15 2.49
N HIS A 11 -4.80 -0.31 3.51
CA HIS A 11 -4.63 1.13 3.39
C HIS A 11 -3.29 1.59 3.97
N PHE A 12 -2.42 2.17 3.14
CA PHE A 12 -1.15 2.77 3.57
C PHE A 12 -1.29 4.28 3.76
N VAL A 13 -0.97 4.77 4.94
CA VAL A 13 -0.83 6.22 5.22
C VAL A 13 0.61 6.63 4.94
N GLY A 14 0.81 7.69 4.15
CA GLY A 14 2.13 8.12 3.68
C GLY A 14 2.66 7.28 2.50
N ILE A 15 1.76 6.78 1.64
CA ILE A 15 2.10 5.86 0.53
C ILE A 15 3.05 6.49 -0.50
N GLY A 16 3.12 7.82 -0.58
CA GLY A 16 3.99 8.56 -1.50
C GLY A 16 5.47 8.50 -1.12
N GLY A 17 5.81 8.15 0.13
CA GLY A 17 7.20 7.96 0.54
C GLY A 17 7.84 6.71 -0.10
N ILE A 18 9.10 6.82 -0.52
CA ILE A 18 9.84 5.74 -1.24
C ILE A 18 9.82 4.37 -0.53
N GLY A 19 9.83 4.35 0.81
CA GLY A 19 9.74 3.09 1.56
C GLY A 19 8.34 2.49 1.54
N MET A 20 7.31 3.32 1.67
CA MET A 20 5.91 2.88 1.72
C MET A 20 5.40 2.48 0.33
N SER A 21 5.83 3.18 -0.71
CA SER A 21 5.51 2.83 -2.10
C SER A 21 6.08 1.45 -2.47
N GLY A 22 7.32 1.15 -2.06
CA GLY A 22 7.94 -0.16 -2.28
C GLY A 22 7.20 -1.29 -1.57
N ILE A 23 6.79 -1.10 -0.31
CA ILE A 23 5.99 -2.11 0.42
C ILE A 23 4.62 -2.29 -0.24
N ALA A 24 3.97 -1.20 -0.64
CA ALA A 24 2.68 -1.25 -1.34
C ALA A 24 2.78 -2.01 -2.68
N GLU A 25 3.91 -1.91 -3.38
CA GLU A 25 4.18 -2.67 -4.61
C GLU A 25 4.29 -4.17 -4.34
N VAL A 26 5.11 -4.58 -3.35
CA VAL A 26 5.22 -5.99 -2.95
C VAL A 26 3.86 -6.58 -2.53
N MET A 27 3.04 -5.82 -1.81
CA MET A 27 1.71 -6.29 -1.41
C MET A 27 0.78 -6.50 -2.62
N LYS A 28 0.85 -5.63 -3.63
CA LYS A 28 0.12 -5.83 -4.90
C LYS A 28 0.60 -7.10 -5.62
N GLU A 29 1.91 -7.35 -5.68
CA GLU A 29 2.47 -8.57 -6.29
C GLU A 29 2.03 -9.85 -5.56
N LEU A 30 1.83 -9.78 -4.24
CA LEU A 30 1.32 -10.88 -3.42
C LEU A 30 -0.20 -11.08 -3.54
N GLY A 31 -0.89 -10.28 -4.35
CA GLY A 31 -2.33 -10.40 -4.63
C GLY A 31 -3.23 -9.67 -3.64
N TYR A 32 -2.69 -8.78 -2.80
CA TYR A 32 -3.51 -7.94 -1.94
C TYR A 32 -4.02 -6.72 -2.70
N VAL A 33 -5.26 -6.32 -2.41
CA VAL A 33 -5.77 -5.02 -2.85
C VAL A 33 -5.17 -3.95 -1.95
N VAL A 34 -4.56 -2.94 -2.56
CA VAL A 34 -3.86 -1.87 -1.84
C VAL A 34 -4.42 -0.51 -2.25
N GLN A 35 -4.58 0.37 -1.27
CA GLN A 35 -4.90 1.78 -1.43
C GLN A 35 -4.04 2.60 -0.47
N GLY A 36 -4.04 3.93 -0.59
CA GLY A 36 -3.34 4.76 0.38
C GLY A 36 -3.67 6.24 0.26
N SER A 37 -3.23 6.96 1.27
CA SER A 37 -3.36 8.42 1.37
C SER A 37 -2.01 9.03 1.62
N ASP A 38 -1.79 10.23 1.11
CA ASP A 38 -0.65 11.07 1.47
C ASP A 38 -1.13 12.52 1.63
N ILE A 39 -0.35 13.35 2.32
CA ILE A 39 -0.72 14.76 2.58
C ILE A 39 -0.59 15.60 1.31
N SER A 40 0.34 15.24 0.42
CA SER A 40 0.51 15.84 -0.89
C SER A 40 0.26 14.82 -2.00
N GLU A 41 -0.27 15.28 -3.14
CA GLU A 41 -0.31 14.47 -4.37
C GLU A 41 1.11 14.37 -4.97
N ASN A 42 1.99 13.63 -4.30
CA ASN A 42 3.34 13.29 -4.73
C ASN A 42 4.29 14.50 -4.92
N TYR A 43 5.56 14.35 -4.55
CA TYR A 43 6.59 15.39 -4.74
C TYR A 43 7.29 15.27 -6.11
N ASN A 44 6.55 14.86 -7.15
CA ASN A 44 7.06 14.87 -8.53
C ASN A 44 6.72 16.19 -9.22
#